data_AF-A0A7C1SVS2-F1
#
_entry.id   AF-A0A7C1SVS2-F1
#
_cell.length_a   1.000
_cell.length_b   1.000
_cell.length_c   1.000
_cell.angle_alpha   90.00
_cell.angle_beta   90.00
_cell.angle_gamma   90.00
#
_symmetry.space_group_name_H-M   'P 1'
#
loop_
_entity.id
_entity.type
_entity.pdbx_description
1 polymer ?
#
loop_
_entity_poly.entity_id
_entity_poly.type
_entity_poly.pdbx_seq_one_letter_code
_entity_poly.pdbx_strand_id
1 'polypeptide(L)'
;MTDTHNQSFFGQSTGMILQSSSKKEPFIFMRFIKKKENGVWEKSSIGEGKTIKCNMEEMVMILEVLKKNIKSWSTVHSFKDDKTSISINWEGESKMWFNVGDYPKIMNFAQVEILKMLLEHILKEKIENATTSDGSKKPNILDATIDKTETKDQINLEIIEEVEVRANIKSLQGVIAGETEKTLLVTIDGGTNVWIPKSIIKSKYNFANKSEQNFLVDSWFIEKNNLVKT
;
A
#
# COMPACT_ATOMS: atom_id res chain seq x y z
N MET A 1 -6.25 16.15 24.82
CA MET A 1 -5.88 15.12 23.82
C MET A 1 -4.45 14.70 24.09
N THR A 2 -4.16 13.40 23.96
CA THR A 2 -2.81 12.84 24.11
C THR A 2 -1.96 13.18 22.90
N ASP A 3 -0.65 13.31 23.06
CA ASP A 3 0.27 13.58 21.93
C ASP A 3 0.60 12.33 21.12
N THR A 4 0.41 11.15 21.73
CA THR A 4 0.82 9.87 21.16
C THR A 4 -0.34 8.89 21.13
N HIS A 5 -0.28 7.98 20.16
CA HIS A 5 -1.23 6.87 19.99
C HIS A 5 -0.46 5.58 19.74
N ASN A 6 -0.92 4.49 20.34
CA ASN A 6 -0.36 3.16 20.13
C ASN A 6 -1.47 2.11 20.24
N GLN A 7 -1.81 1.48 19.12
CA GLN A 7 -2.86 0.47 19.05
C GLN A 7 -2.37 -0.78 18.34
N SER A 8 -2.63 -1.94 18.96
CA SER A 8 -2.25 -3.24 18.41
C SER A 8 -3.45 -4.01 17.88
N PHE A 9 -3.24 -4.69 16.75
CA PHE A 9 -4.21 -5.54 16.06
C PHE A 9 -3.56 -6.90 15.80
N PHE A 10 -3.78 -7.84 16.72
CA PHE A 10 -3.25 -9.20 16.59
C PHE A 10 -4.25 -10.12 15.87
N GLY A 11 -3.70 -11.01 15.04
CA GLY A 11 -4.38 -12.17 14.50
C GLY A 11 -3.73 -13.46 14.99
N GLN A 12 -3.99 -14.57 14.30
CA GLN A 12 -3.41 -15.87 14.67
C GLN A 12 -1.91 -15.97 14.40
N SER A 13 -1.46 -15.46 13.24
CA SER A 13 -0.08 -15.58 12.76
C SER A 13 0.62 -14.25 12.48
N THR A 14 -0.14 -13.16 12.30
CA THR A 14 0.40 -11.82 12.04
C THR A 14 -0.22 -10.80 12.98
N GLY A 15 0.60 -9.89 13.52
CA GLY A 15 0.20 -8.72 14.29
C GLY A 15 0.57 -7.44 13.56
N MET A 16 -0.26 -6.42 13.72
CA MET A 16 -0.01 -5.06 13.25
C MET A 16 -0.10 -4.11 14.44
N ILE A 17 0.84 -3.16 14.54
CA ILE A 17 0.90 -2.16 15.59
C ILE A 17 0.96 -0.79 14.90
N LEU A 18 -0.05 0.04 15.13
CA LEU A 18 -0.11 1.41 14.67
C LEU A 18 0.44 2.32 15.77
N GLN A 19 1.36 3.20 15.40
CA GLN A 19 1.97 4.16 16.32
C GLN A 19 1.99 5.56 15.71
N SER A 20 1.49 6.54 16.45
CA SER A 20 1.73 7.96 16.21
C SER A 20 2.55 8.50 17.37
N SER A 21 3.80 8.89 17.13
CA SER A 21 4.73 9.32 18.18
C SER A 21 4.59 10.79 18.57
N SER A 22 3.97 11.61 17.73
CA SER A 22 3.58 12.99 18.02
C SER A 22 2.47 13.44 17.08
N LYS A 23 1.60 14.34 17.55
CA LYS A 23 0.62 15.02 16.70
C LYS A 23 1.24 16.06 15.77
N LYS A 24 2.46 16.53 16.07
CA LYS A 24 3.21 17.52 15.26
C LYS A 24 3.98 16.90 14.10
N GLU A 25 4.15 15.58 14.08
CA GLU A 25 4.82 14.88 12.98
C GLU A 25 3.80 14.43 11.93
N PRO A 26 3.98 14.76 10.63
CA PRO A 26 3.00 14.47 9.57
C PRO A 26 3.08 13.02 9.05
N PHE A 27 3.30 12.06 9.96
CA PHE A 27 3.38 10.63 9.62
C PHE A 27 3.02 9.75 10.82
N ILE A 28 2.71 8.50 10.53
CA ILE A 28 2.59 7.41 11.52
C ILE A 28 3.53 6.27 11.15
N PHE A 29 3.76 5.37 12.10
CA PHE A 29 4.39 4.09 11.84
C PHE A 29 3.36 2.97 11.93
N MET A 30 3.44 2.03 10.99
CA MET A 30 2.76 0.75 11.09
C MET A 30 3.81 -0.36 11.09
N ARG A 31 3.74 -1.20 12.11
CA ARG A 31 4.70 -2.27 12.34
C ARG A 31 4.01 -3.61 12.29
N PHE A 32 4.58 -4.51 11.51
CA PHE A 32 4.07 -5.85 11.26
C PHE A 32 5.05 -6.87 11.81
N ILE A 33 4.52 -7.88 12.50
CA ILE A 33 5.27 -8.98 13.09
C ILE A 33 4.52 -10.28 12.87
N LYS A 34 5.25 -11.39 12.78
CA LYS A 34 4.67 -12.73 12.68
C LYS A 34 4.96 -13.57 13.91
N LYS A 35 4.11 -14.57 14.09
CA LYS A 35 4.35 -15.66 15.03
C LYS A 35 5.26 -16.69 14.35
N LYS A 36 6.38 -16.98 14.98
CA LYS A 36 7.34 -18.00 14.52
C LYS A 36 6.78 -19.40 14.73
N GLU A 37 7.42 -20.40 14.12
CA GLU A 37 7.04 -21.81 14.24
C GLU A 37 7.03 -22.31 15.69
N ASN A 38 7.94 -21.80 16.52
CA ASN A 38 7.99 -22.09 17.95
C ASN A 38 6.91 -21.38 18.79
N GLY A 39 5.98 -20.66 18.14
CA GLY A 39 4.88 -19.95 18.77
C GLY A 39 5.25 -18.59 19.37
N VAL A 40 6.51 -18.16 19.30
CA VAL A 40 6.97 -16.86 19.80
C VAL A 40 6.76 -15.78 18.73
N TRP A 41 6.27 -14.61 19.11
CA TRP A 41 6.19 -13.46 18.21
C TRP A 41 7.57 -12.88 17.93
N GLU A 42 7.78 -12.47 16.69
CA GLU A 42 8.93 -11.67 16.29
C GLU A 42 9.08 -10.41 17.14
N LYS A 43 10.33 -10.03 17.37
CA LYS A 43 10.69 -8.88 18.21
C LYS A 43 11.48 -7.86 17.40
N SER A 44 10.89 -6.68 17.27
CA SER A 44 11.54 -5.57 16.57
C SER A 44 12.81 -5.05 17.26
N SER A 45 12.98 -5.32 18.55
CA SER A 45 14.20 -4.98 19.29
C SER A 45 15.44 -5.70 18.77
N ILE A 46 15.27 -6.78 18.00
CA ILE A 46 16.37 -7.54 17.36
C ILE A 46 16.28 -7.49 15.83
N GLY A 47 15.56 -6.50 15.28
CA GLY A 47 15.47 -6.30 13.82
C GLY A 47 14.43 -7.16 13.11
N GLU A 48 13.58 -7.90 13.83
CA GLU A 48 12.52 -8.70 13.23
C GLU A 48 11.23 -7.89 12.98
N GLY A 49 10.41 -8.37 12.05
CA GLY A 49 9.23 -7.69 11.58
C GLY A 49 9.53 -6.70 10.46
N LYS A 50 8.50 -5.92 10.09
CA LYS A 50 8.61 -4.85 9.12
C LYS A 50 7.91 -3.61 9.62
N THR A 51 8.60 -2.48 9.60
CA THR A 51 8.02 -1.18 9.94
C THR A 51 7.95 -0.33 8.67
N ILE A 52 6.78 0.25 8.42
CA ILE A 52 6.57 1.25 7.37
C ILE A 52 6.23 2.59 8.01
N LYS A 53 6.68 3.67 7.38
CA LYS A 53 6.37 5.05 7.76
C LYS A 53 5.32 5.57 6.77
N CYS A 54 4.10 5.82 7.23
CA CYS A 54 3.03 6.32 6.38
C CYS A 54 2.90 7.83 6.53
N ASN A 55 3.01 8.57 5.43
CA ASN A 55 2.76 10.01 5.41
C ASN A 55 1.24 10.32 5.41
N MET A 56 0.85 11.60 5.44
CA MET A 56 -0.56 12.00 5.45
C MET A 56 -1.36 11.58 4.22
N GLU A 57 -0.77 11.59 3.02
CA GLU A 57 -1.43 11.15 1.78
C GLU A 57 -1.72 9.64 1.83
N GLU A 58 -0.76 8.86 2.31
CA GLU A 58 -0.94 7.43 2.49
C GLU A 58 -1.99 7.14 3.55
N MET A 59 -2.05 7.91 4.64
CA MET A 59 -3.14 7.80 5.63
C MET A 59 -4.51 8.03 4.99
N VAL A 60 -4.64 9.00 4.07
CA VAL A 60 -5.88 9.23 3.30
C VAL A 60 -6.19 8.03 2.42
N MET A 61 -5.22 7.53 1.64
CA MET A 61 -5.45 6.39 0.75
C MET A 61 -5.86 5.12 1.50
N ILE A 62 -5.25 4.89 2.67
CA ILE A 62 -5.64 3.79 3.57
C ILE A 62 -7.09 3.98 4.04
N LEU A 63 -7.48 5.20 4.44
CA LEU A 63 -8.84 5.51 4.83
C LEU A 63 -9.86 5.29 3.71
N GLU A 64 -9.53 5.66 2.47
CA GLU A 64 -10.43 5.45 1.32
C GLU A 64 -10.71 3.96 1.09
N VAL A 65 -9.71 3.08 1.29
CA VAL A 65 -9.92 1.63 1.26
C VAL A 65 -10.76 1.19 2.47
N LEU A 66 -10.45 1.64 3.69
CA LEU A 66 -11.19 1.27 4.90
C LEU A 66 -12.68 1.65 4.82
N LYS A 67 -12.99 2.78 4.20
CA LYS A 67 -14.36 3.29 3.97
C LYS A 67 -15.07 2.57 2.83
N LYS A 68 -14.38 1.72 2.08
CA LYS A 68 -14.85 1.07 0.84
C LYS A 68 -15.19 2.07 -0.28
N ASN A 69 -14.62 3.28 -0.24
CA ASN A 69 -14.73 4.23 -1.35
C ASN A 69 -13.92 3.75 -2.55
N ILE A 70 -12.80 3.08 -2.29
CA ILE A 70 -12.03 2.33 -3.28
C ILE A 70 -11.84 0.88 -2.84
N LYS A 71 -11.78 -0.04 -3.80
CA LYS A 71 -11.66 -1.48 -3.53
C LYS A 71 -10.28 -1.88 -2.99
N SER A 72 -9.24 -1.19 -3.47
CA SER A 72 -7.85 -1.49 -3.14
C SER A 72 -6.94 -0.30 -3.42
N TRP A 73 -5.83 -0.25 -2.71
CA TRP A 73 -4.72 0.67 -2.95
C TRP A 73 -3.38 -0.06 -2.74
N SER A 74 -2.34 0.38 -3.44
CA SER A 74 -0.99 -0.16 -3.28
C SER A 74 0.08 0.88 -3.57
N THR A 75 1.22 0.76 -2.92
CA THR A 75 2.41 1.58 -3.14
C THR A 75 3.69 0.75 -2.93
N VAL A 76 4.85 1.33 -3.24
CA VAL A 76 6.17 0.76 -2.96
C VAL A 76 7.01 1.78 -2.24
N HIS A 77 7.44 1.45 -1.02
CA HIS A 77 8.46 2.22 -0.30
C HIS A 77 9.83 1.73 -0.71
N SER A 78 10.74 2.66 -1.00
CA SER A 78 12.16 2.36 -1.18
C SER A 78 12.93 3.04 -0.06
N PHE A 79 13.71 2.27 0.70
CA PHE A 79 14.62 2.82 1.71
C PHE A 79 15.98 2.19 1.52
N LYS A 80 17.00 3.01 1.23
CA LYS A 80 18.27 2.54 0.67
C LYS A 80 17.98 1.71 -0.59
N ASP A 81 18.34 0.43 -0.60
CA ASP A 81 18.10 -0.49 -1.71
C ASP A 81 16.93 -1.47 -1.46
N ASP A 82 16.32 -1.41 -0.27
CA ASP A 82 15.21 -2.30 0.10
C ASP A 82 13.87 -1.71 -0.36
N LYS A 83 13.22 -2.44 -1.27
CA LYS A 83 11.86 -2.12 -1.73
C LYS A 83 10.84 -2.93 -0.95
N THR A 84 9.82 -2.24 -0.43
CA THR A 84 8.73 -2.85 0.31
C THR A 84 7.42 -2.52 -0.38
N SER A 85 6.76 -3.54 -0.93
CA SER A 85 5.41 -3.39 -1.46
C SER A 85 4.40 -3.33 -0.32
N ILE A 86 3.47 -2.39 -0.43
CA ILE A 86 2.34 -2.22 0.48
C ILE A 86 1.08 -2.37 -0.37
N SER A 87 0.14 -3.20 0.07
CA SER A 87 -1.19 -3.28 -0.54
C SER A 87 -2.27 -3.49 0.49
N ILE A 88 -3.41 -2.85 0.24
CA ILE A 88 -4.60 -2.96 1.07
C ILE A 88 -5.77 -3.20 0.14
N ASN A 89 -6.54 -4.23 0.43
CA ASN A 89 -7.67 -4.60 -0.41
C ASN A 89 -8.74 -5.33 0.38
N TRP A 90 -9.98 -5.19 -0.07
CA TRP A 90 -11.06 -6.04 0.37
C TRP A 90 -11.05 -7.36 -0.40
N GLU A 91 -11.36 -8.45 0.31
CA GLU A 91 -11.71 -9.76 -0.22
C GLU A 91 -13.17 -10.04 0.17
N GLY A 92 -14.06 -9.97 -0.82
CA GLY A 92 -15.50 -9.98 -0.58
C GLY A 92 -15.94 -8.77 0.24
N GLU A 93 -16.94 -8.96 1.10
CA GLU A 93 -17.57 -7.86 1.85
C GLU A 93 -16.99 -7.64 3.25
N SER A 94 -16.30 -8.63 3.82
CA SER A 94 -16.02 -8.67 5.27
C SER A 94 -14.55 -8.88 5.65
N LYS A 95 -13.69 -9.25 4.71
CA LYS A 95 -12.26 -9.48 4.97
C LYS A 95 -11.43 -8.41 4.30
N MET A 96 -10.60 -7.73 5.09
CA MET A 96 -9.64 -6.78 4.56
C MET A 96 -8.23 -7.30 4.77
N TRP A 97 -7.45 -7.29 3.70
CA TRP A 97 -6.04 -7.63 3.70
C TRP A 97 -5.20 -6.37 3.79
N PHE A 98 -4.18 -6.42 4.64
CA PHE A 98 -3.11 -5.45 4.71
C PHE A 98 -1.81 -6.24 4.50
N ASN A 99 -1.18 -6.08 3.34
CA ASN A 99 0.04 -6.80 2.97
C ASN A 99 1.21 -5.81 2.93
N VAL A 100 2.27 -6.13 3.69
CA VAL A 100 3.50 -5.34 3.70
C VAL A 100 4.68 -6.26 3.51
N GLY A 101 5.26 -6.28 2.31
CA GLY A 101 6.23 -7.29 1.91
C GLY A 101 5.70 -8.70 2.20
N ASP A 102 6.45 -9.48 2.96
CA ASP A 102 6.04 -10.83 3.32
C ASP A 102 5.03 -10.90 4.47
N TYR A 103 4.52 -9.78 5.00
CA TYR A 103 3.67 -9.73 6.20
C TYR A 103 2.19 -9.50 5.87
N PRO A 104 1.41 -10.54 5.53
CA PRO A 104 -0.01 -10.41 5.32
C PRO A 104 -0.77 -10.37 6.65
N LYS A 105 -1.63 -9.38 6.83
CA LYS A 105 -2.55 -9.25 7.96
C LYS A 105 -3.99 -9.21 7.47
N ILE A 106 -4.78 -10.21 7.87
CA ILE A 106 -6.24 -10.20 7.71
C ILE A 106 -6.83 -9.43 8.88
N MET A 107 -7.66 -8.43 8.60
CA MET A 107 -8.42 -7.67 9.58
C MET A 107 -9.88 -8.13 9.55
N ASN A 108 -10.44 -8.42 10.73
CA ASN A 108 -11.88 -8.63 10.86
C ASN A 108 -12.62 -7.29 10.90
N PHE A 109 -13.95 -7.33 10.76
CA PHE A 109 -14.78 -6.12 10.73
C PHE A 109 -14.53 -5.17 11.92
N ALA A 110 -14.50 -5.69 13.16
CA ALA A 110 -14.28 -4.86 14.34
C ALA A 110 -12.89 -4.18 14.33
N GLN A 111 -11.84 -4.91 13.92
CA GLN A 111 -10.50 -4.36 13.77
C GLN A 111 -10.43 -3.28 12.69
N VAL A 112 -11.15 -3.48 11.57
CA VAL A 112 -11.26 -2.48 10.50
C VAL A 112 -11.94 -1.21 11.01
N GLU A 113 -13.06 -1.33 11.72
CA GLU A 113 -13.80 -0.17 12.25
C GLU A 113 -12.96 0.62 13.26
N ILE A 114 -12.28 -0.06 14.18
CA ILE A 114 -11.38 0.58 15.14
C ILE A 114 -10.23 1.30 14.40
N LEU A 115 -9.61 0.65 13.42
CA LEU A 115 -8.52 1.26 12.65
C LEU A 115 -9.02 2.50 11.88
N LYS A 116 -10.20 2.42 11.26
CA LYS A 116 -10.82 3.54 10.54
C LYS A 116 -11.00 4.74 11.46
N MET A 117 -11.70 4.57 12.58
CA MET A 117 -11.96 5.66 13.53
C MET A 117 -10.66 6.25 14.11
N LEU A 118 -9.69 5.39 14.45
CA LEU A 118 -8.40 5.82 14.99
C LEU A 118 -7.59 6.60 13.94
N LEU A 119 -7.54 6.12 12.70
CA LEU A 119 -6.77 6.75 11.63
C LEU A 119 -7.39 8.08 11.20
N GLU A 120 -8.72 8.19 11.17
CA GLU A 120 -9.43 9.47 10.97
C GLU A 120 -9.10 10.48 12.06
N HIS A 121 -9.14 10.04 13.32
CA HIS A 121 -8.79 10.88 14.46
C HIS A 121 -7.35 11.38 14.38
N ILE A 122 -6.39 10.48 14.16
CA ILE A 122 -4.97 10.83 14.05
C ILE A 122 -4.72 11.75 12.86
N LEU A 123 -5.34 11.50 11.71
CA LEU A 123 -5.17 12.35 10.53
C LEU A 123 -5.69 13.76 10.81
N LYS A 124 -6.86 13.90 11.45
CA LYS A 124 -7.40 15.20 11.85
C LYS A 124 -6.45 15.93 12.81
N GLU A 125 -5.94 15.25 13.82
CA GLU A 125 -4.95 15.83 14.75
C GLU A 125 -3.69 16.32 14.02
N LYS A 126 -3.18 15.53 13.06
CA LYS A 126 -1.99 15.91 12.28
C LYS A 126 -2.27 17.07 11.34
N ILE A 127 -3.46 17.15 10.73
CA ILE A 127 -3.86 18.34 9.97
C ILE A 127 -3.81 19.57 10.87
N GLU A 128 -4.41 19.50 12.07
CA GLU A 128 -4.45 20.64 12.99
C GLU A 128 -3.06 21.06 13.52
N ASN A 129 -2.17 20.10 13.79
CA ASN A 129 -0.95 20.37 14.57
C ASN A 129 0.37 20.25 13.77
N ALA A 130 0.39 19.56 12.64
CA ALA A 130 1.58 19.36 11.81
C ALA A 130 1.59 20.24 10.55
N THR A 131 0.48 20.89 10.21
CA THR A 131 0.37 21.79 9.04
C THR A 131 0.33 23.27 9.42
N THR A 132 0.25 23.58 10.71
CA THR A 132 0.28 24.96 11.20
C THR A 132 1.72 25.44 11.32
N SER A 133 2.01 26.63 10.79
CA SER A 133 3.27 27.31 11.09
C SER A 133 3.20 27.78 12.54
N ASP A 134 3.89 27.08 13.45
CA ASP A 134 4.10 27.59 14.80
C ASP A 134 4.74 28.99 14.64
N GLY A 135 3.97 30.05 14.91
CA GLY A 135 4.38 31.46 14.77
C GLY A 135 5.47 31.91 15.75
N SER A 136 6.33 30.99 16.20
CA SER A 136 7.33 31.18 17.24
C SER A 136 8.78 30.92 16.79
N LYS A 137 9.06 30.94 15.48
CA LYS A 137 10.43 31.15 14.98
C LYS A 137 10.44 32.20 13.89
N LYS A 138 10.76 33.44 14.25
CA LYS A 138 11.30 34.41 13.29
C LYS A 138 12.54 33.76 12.66
N PRO A 139 12.66 33.68 11.32
CA PRO A 139 13.91 33.28 10.71
C PRO A 139 14.95 34.35 11.05
N ASN A 140 15.97 34.00 11.83
CA ASN A 140 17.18 34.82 11.91
C ASN A 140 17.83 34.76 10.53
N ILE A 141 17.58 35.79 9.73
CA ILE A 141 18.36 36.08 8.53
C ILE A 141 19.66 36.73 9.03
N LEU A 142 20.66 35.94 9.40
CA LEU A 142 22.05 36.37 9.46
C LEU A 142 22.98 35.21 9.06
N ASP A 143 23.80 35.52 8.06
CA ASP A 143 25.04 34.90 7.61
C ASP A 143 25.00 33.53 6.92
N ALA A 144 24.81 33.63 5.60
CA ALA A 144 25.24 32.64 4.63
C ALA A 144 26.76 32.43 4.71
N THR A 145 27.17 31.36 5.38
CA THR A 145 28.37 30.62 5.00
C THR A 145 27.92 29.27 4.46
N ILE A 146 28.15 29.10 3.16
CA ILE A 146 27.89 27.88 2.40
C ILE A 146 28.90 26.85 2.88
N ASP A 147 28.44 25.80 3.54
CA ASP A 147 29.17 24.53 3.54
C ASP A 147 28.27 23.43 2.98
N LYS A 148 28.76 22.83 1.90
CA LYS A 148 28.04 21.90 1.04
C LYS A 148 28.14 20.50 1.64
N THR A 149 27.05 19.97 2.21
CA THR A 149 26.81 18.53 2.16
C THR A 149 25.35 18.19 2.46
N GLU A 150 24.84 17.25 1.66
CA GLU A 150 23.69 16.36 1.88
C GLU A 150 22.30 16.71 1.31
N THR A 151 21.91 15.80 0.38
CA THR A 151 20.57 15.29 0.04
C THR A 151 19.54 16.23 -0.58
N LYS A 152 19.48 16.20 -1.91
CA LYS A 152 18.28 16.54 -2.68
C LYS A 152 17.43 15.28 -2.88
N ASP A 153 16.51 15.02 -1.97
CA ASP A 153 15.28 14.30 -2.33
C ASP A 153 14.25 15.35 -2.74
N GLN A 154 14.27 15.71 -4.03
CA GLN A 154 13.20 16.49 -4.65
C GLN A 154 12.03 15.55 -4.92
N ILE A 155 11.04 15.56 -4.03
CA ILE A 155 9.70 15.07 -4.33
C ILE A 155 9.07 16.12 -5.23
N ASN A 156 8.89 15.79 -6.51
CA ASN A 156 8.12 16.59 -7.45
C ASN A 156 6.64 16.25 -7.27
N LEU A 157 5.91 17.07 -6.51
CA LEU A 157 4.46 17.02 -6.37
C LEU A 157 3.84 17.94 -7.43
N GLU A 158 3.39 17.37 -8.54
CA GLU A 158 2.47 18.04 -9.46
C GLU A 158 1.04 17.80 -8.98
N ILE A 159 0.39 18.85 -8.49
CA ILE A 159 -1.05 18.89 -8.24
C ILE A 159 -1.73 19.05 -9.60
N ILE A 160 -2.55 18.09 -9.99
CA ILE A 160 -3.43 18.20 -11.17
C ILE A 160 -4.87 17.96 -10.71
N GLU A 161 -5.72 18.95 -10.97
CA GLU A 161 -7.17 18.93 -10.79
C GLU A 161 -7.82 17.75 -11.54
N GLU A 162 -8.81 17.12 -10.91
CA GLU A 162 -9.81 16.16 -11.43
C GLU A 162 -9.58 15.57 -12.84
N VAL A 163 -8.62 14.65 -13.01
CA VAL A 163 -8.59 13.74 -14.17
C VAL A 163 -7.98 12.39 -13.77
N GLU A 164 -8.81 11.33 -13.82
CA GLU A 164 -8.46 9.93 -14.13
C GLU A 164 -7.06 9.45 -13.69
N VAL A 165 -6.93 9.08 -12.41
CA VAL A 165 -5.68 8.51 -11.85
C VAL A 165 -5.34 7.21 -12.58
N ARG A 166 -4.25 7.27 -13.36
CA ARG A 166 -3.64 6.19 -14.13
C ARG A 166 -3.51 4.91 -13.31
N ALA A 167 -4.43 3.98 -13.54
CA ALA A 167 -4.28 2.60 -13.16
C ALA A 167 -3.09 2.00 -13.92
N ASN A 168 -1.98 1.73 -13.22
CA ASN A 168 -0.86 0.97 -13.80
C ASN A 168 -1.15 -0.53 -13.91
N ILE A 169 -2.33 -0.98 -13.47
CA ILE A 169 -2.81 -2.36 -13.55
C ILE A 169 -4.25 -2.33 -14.07
N LYS A 170 -4.52 -3.07 -15.14
CA LYS A 170 -5.85 -3.25 -15.75
C LYS A 170 -6.31 -4.70 -15.58
N SER A 171 -7.62 -4.90 -15.52
CA SER A 171 -8.22 -6.23 -15.50
C SER A 171 -8.42 -6.76 -16.91
N LEU A 172 -8.09 -8.03 -17.12
CA LEU A 172 -8.27 -8.75 -18.37
C LEU A 172 -9.01 -10.05 -18.06
N GLN A 173 -10.18 -10.28 -18.66
CA GLN A 173 -10.87 -11.56 -18.54
C GLN A 173 -10.42 -12.52 -19.64
N GLY A 174 -10.27 -13.80 -19.30
CA GLY A 174 -9.96 -14.83 -20.28
C GLY A 174 -9.83 -16.23 -19.70
N VAL A 175 -9.63 -17.20 -20.59
CA VAL A 175 -9.44 -18.61 -20.24
C VAL A 175 -7.99 -19.01 -20.49
N ILE A 176 -7.37 -19.72 -19.56
CA ILE A 176 -6.01 -20.22 -19.74
C ILE A 176 -6.03 -21.38 -20.74
N ALA A 177 -5.35 -21.21 -21.87
CA ALA A 177 -5.25 -22.21 -22.93
C ALA A 177 -3.93 -23.00 -22.88
N GLY A 178 -2.90 -22.49 -22.18
CA GLY A 178 -1.59 -23.13 -22.08
C GLY A 178 -0.63 -22.39 -21.15
N GLU A 179 0.46 -23.04 -20.76
CA GLU A 179 1.47 -22.48 -19.85
C GLU A 179 2.87 -22.89 -20.30
N THR A 180 3.82 -21.98 -20.15
CA THR A 180 5.27 -22.27 -20.17
C THR A 180 5.87 -21.90 -18.82
N GLU A 181 7.17 -22.13 -18.63
CA GLU A 181 7.88 -21.71 -17.42
C GLU A 181 7.68 -20.22 -17.09
N LYS A 182 7.67 -19.34 -18.12
CA LYS A 182 7.70 -17.88 -17.94
C LYS A 182 6.42 -17.14 -18.37
N THR A 183 5.53 -17.78 -19.12
CA THR A 183 4.34 -17.14 -19.70
C THR A 183 3.10 -18.02 -19.58
N LEU A 184 1.94 -17.37 -19.55
CA LEU A 184 0.63 -18.01 -19.67
C LEU A 184 0.00 -17.64 -21.02
N LEU A 185 -0.58 -18.62 -21.71
CA LEU A 185 -1.42 -18.38 -22.87
C LEU A 185 -2.85 -18.18 -22.38
N VAL A 186 -3.38 -16.98 -22.59
CA VAL A 186 -4.75 -16.62 -22.22
C VAL A 186 -5.53 -16.33 -23.50
N THR A 187 -6.67 -17.00 -23.65
CA THR A 187 -7.68 -16.69 -24.68
C THR A 187 -8.64 -15.66 -24.10
N ILE A 188 -8.70 -14.50 -24.75
CA ILE A 188 -9.52 -13.35 -24.34
C ILE A 188 -10.79 -13.31 -25.21
N ASP A 189 -11.84 -12.64 -24.74
CA ASP A 189 -13.07 -12.41 -25.48
C ASP A 189 -12.82 -11.93 -26.92
N GLY A 190 -13.43 -12.65 -27.87
CA GLY A 190 -13.17 -12.50 -29.31
C GLY A 190 -12.22 -13.53 -29.90
N GLY A 191 -11.74 -14.50 -29.11
CA GLY A 191 -10.94 -15.65 -29.59
C GLY A 191 -9.46 -15.34 -29.82
N THR A 192 -8.97 -14.22 -29.28
CA THR A 192 -7.56 -13.81 -29.41
C THR A 192 -6.71 -14.52 -28.36
N ASN A 193 -5.63 -15.17 -28.79
CA ASN A 193 -4.68 -15.83 -27.91
C ASN A 193 -3.47 -14.94 -27.62
N VAL A 194 -3.16 -14.74 -26.35
CA VAL A 194 -2.08 -13.85 -25.90
C VAL A 194 -1.17 -14.54 -24.90
N TRP A 195 0.14 -14.39 -25.08
CA TRP A 195 1.15 -14.81 -24.12
C TRP A 195 1.45 -13.71 -23.11
N ILE A 196 1.02 -13.91 -21.87
CA ILE A 196 1.20 -12.97 -20.76
C ILE A 196 2.34 -13.47 -19.87
N PRO A 197 3.44 -12.71 -19.69
CA PRO A 197 4.48 -13.07 -18.74
C PRO A 197 3.96 -13.18 -17.31
N LYS A 198 4.34 -14.24 -16.60
CA LYS A 198 3.86 -14.46 -15.21
C LYS A 198 4.27 -13.34 -14.26
N SER A 199 5.40 -12.67 -14.52
CA SER A 199 5.92 -11.56 -13.72
C SER A 199 5.03 -10.31 -13.74
N ILE A 200 4.19 -10.14 -14.77
CA ILE A 200 3.29 -8.99 -14.91
C ILE A 200 1.85 -9.32 -14.50
N ILE A 201 1.54 -10.59 -14.21
CA ILE A 201 0.25 -11.00 -13.67
C ILE A 201 0.31 -10.83 -12.15
N LYS A 202 -0.48 -9.88 -11.64
CA LYS A 202 -0.53 -9.52 -10.22
C LYS A 202 -1.65 -10.24 -9.47
N SER A 203 -2.54 -10.93 -10.18
CA SER A 203 -3.58 -11.78 -9.59
C SER A 203 -3.10 -13.22 -9.44
N LYS A 204 -3.69 -13.94 -8.47
CA LYS A 204 -3.62 -15.40 -8.46
C LYS A 204 -4.44 -15.94 -9.64
N TYR A 205 -3.99 -17.03 -10.24
CA TYR A 205 -4.68 -17.73 -11.33
C TYR A 205 -4.60 -19.24 -11.11
N ASN A 206 -5.56 -19.98 -11.66
CA ASN A 206 -5.64 -21.42 -11.54
C ASN A 206 -5.59 -22.08 -12.92
N PHE A 207 -4.47 -22.71 -13.25
CA PHE A 207 -4.28 -23.43 -14.52
C PHE A 207 -5.19 -24.67 -14.65
N ALA A 208 -5.49 -25.36 -13.55
CA ALA A 208 -6.30 -26.58 -13.58
C ALA A 208 -7.77 -26.28 -13.93
N ASN A 209 -8.20 -25.02 -13.76
CA ASN A 209 -9.56 -24.61 -14.03
C ASN A 209 -9.66 -24.00 -15.45
N LYS A 210 -10.30 -24.71 -16.37
CA LYS A 210 -10.57 -24.25 -17.75
C LYS A 210 -11.74 -23.25 -17.84
N SER A 211 -12.06 -22.59 -16.73
CA SER A 211 -13.08 -21.55 -16.68
C SER A 211 -12.48 -20.17 -16.93
N GLU A 212 -13.35 -19.23 -17.25
CA GLU A 212 -13.02 -17.81 -17.35
C GLU A 212 -12.50 -17.27 -16.01
N GLN A 213 -11.43 -16.49 -16.08
CA GLN A 213 -10.72 -15.93 -14.93
C GLN A 213 -10.36 -14.47 -15.20
N ASN A 214 -10.31 -13.68 -14.13
CA ASN A 214 -9.91 -12.29 -14.21
C ASN A 214 -8.42 -12.15 -13.86
N PHE A 215 -7.64 -11.64 -14.79
CA PHE A 215 -6.21 -11.38 -14.66
C PHE A 215 -5.97 -9.90 -14.39
N LEU A 216 -5.26 -9.58 -13.31
CA LEU A 216 -4.75 -8.24 -13.08
C LEU A 216 -3.37 -8.14 -13.72
N VAL A 217 -3.24 -7.33 -14.78
CA VAL A 217 -2.04 -7.23 -15.60
C VAL A 217 -1.62 -5.78 -15.73
N ASP A 218 -0.31 -5.52 -15.77
CA ASP A 218 0.19 -4.15 -15.96
C ASP A 218 -0.41 -3.49 -17.22
N SER A 219 -0.86 -2.24 -17.11
CA SER A 219 -1.62 -1.54 -18.16
C SER A 219 -0.84 -1.37 -19.46
N TRP A 220 0.48 -1.20 -19.37
CA TRP A 220 1.36 -1.09 -20.54
C TRP A 220 1.28 -2.33 -21.44
N PHE A 221 1.05 -3.51 -20.87
CA PHE A 221 0.98 -4.76 -21.62
C PHE A 221 -0.33 -4.86 -22.40
N ILE A 222 -1.44 -4.44 -21.78
CA ILE A 222 -2.76 -4.41 -22.40
C ILE A 222 -2.81 -3.38 -23.53
N GLU A 223 -2.22 -2.20 -23.32
CA GLU A 223 -2.14 -1.14 -24.32
C GLU A 223 -1.24 -1.52 -25.49
N LYS A 224 -0.06 -2.08 -25.23
CA LYS A 224 0.89 -2.49 -26.28
C LYS A 224 0.33 -3.60 -27.18
N ASN A 225 -0.49 -4.49 -26.63
CA ASN A 225 -1.05 -5.63 -27.35
C ASN A 225 -2.49 -5.39 -27.84
N ASN A 226 -3.06 -4.18 -27.66
CA ASN A 226 -4.42 -3.82 -28.05
C ASN A 226 -5.49 -4.80 -27.52
N LEU A 227 -5.37 -5.20 -26.24
CA LEU A 227 -6.21 -6.26 -25.65
C LEU A 227 -7.54 -5.76 -25.08
N VAL A 228 -7.84 -4.48 -25.28
CA VAL A 228 -9.12 -3.86 -24.96
C VAL A 228 -9.60 -3.16 -26.23
N LYS A 229 -10.74 -3.60 -26.76
CA LYS A 229 -11.53 -2.75 -27.66
C LYS A 229 -12.39 -1.83 -26.80
N THR A 230 -12.37 -0.56 -27.15
CA THR A 230 -13.30 0.47 -26.66
C THR A 230 -14.75 0.00 -26.73
#